data_AF-A0A6P2PXU9-F1
#
_entry.id   AF-A0A6P2PXU9-F1
#
_cell.length_a   1.000
_cell.length_b   1.000
_cell.length_c   1.000
_cell.angle_alpha   90.00
_cell.angle_beta   90.00
_cell.angle_gamma   90.00
#
_symmetry.space_group_name_H-M   'P 1'
#
loop_
_entity.id
_entity.type
_entity.pdbx_description
1 polymer ?
#
loop_
_entity_poly.entity_id
_entity_poly.type
_entity_poly.pdbx_seq_one_letter_code
_entity_poly.pdbx_strand_id
1 'polypeptide(L)'
;MPGFGYIITATFLPVIARAALPPGSPWPDLFWPMFGAALIVGAIAAARLPGHWDNRLLLAAGCAMQALGIVASILWPNAVGFSAGSVLLGLPFTAITLFAMREARRLHGERAAGLMGYATASYGIGQILGPLVAAPLTARFGSFSPALWIAAAALLAGAAGFAATTAAARARSRGSA
;
A
#
# COMPACT_ATOMS: atom_id res chain seq x y z
N MET A 1 6.58 6.17 -1.38
CA MET A 1 5.12 6.34 -1.18
C MET A 1 4.44 5.08 -0.65
N PRO A 2 4.53 3.89 -1.28
CA PRO A 2 3.86 2.69 -0.75
C PRO A 2 4.31 2.36 0.67
N GLY A 3 5.62 2.37 0.92
CA GLY A 3 6.22 2.09 2.23
C GLY A 3 5.73 2.97 3.39
N PHE A 4 5.25 4.18 3.12
CA PHE A 4 4.72 5.09 4.14
C PHE A 4 3.22 4.89 4.38
N GLY A 5 2.43 4.68 3.32
CA GLY A 5 0.97 4.61 3.47
C GLY A 5 0.50 3.34 4.17
N TYR A 6 1.04 2.17 3.83
CA TYR A 6 0.58 0.93 4.46
C TYR A 6 1.07 0.79 5.91
N ILE A 7 2.25 1.34 6.25
CA ILE A 7 2.92 1.00 7.52
C ILE A 7 2.18 1.53 8.73
N ILE A 8 1.59 2.73 8.63
CA ILE A 8 0.79 3.30 9.72
C ILE A 8 -0.35 2.32 10.07
N THR A 9 -1.04 1.82 9.05
CA THR A 9 -2.11 0.84 9.27
C THR A 9 -1.54 -0.47 9.80
N ALA A 10 -0.52 -1.06 9.16
CA ALA A 10 0.02 -2.36 9.57
C ALA A 10 0.59 -2.36 10.99
N THR A 11 1.24 -1.27 11.42
CA THR A 11 1.82 -1.14 12.76
C THR A 11 0.75 -0.92 13.83
N PHE A 12 -0.26 -0.08 13.56
CA PHE A 12 -1.22 0.34 14.59
C PHE A 12 -2.57 -0.36 14.52
N LEU A 13 -2.86 -1.17 13.49
CA LEU A 13 -4.14 -1.85 13.33
C LEU A 13 -4.58 -2.64 14.57
N PRO A 14 -3.72 -3.43 15.26
CA PRO A 14 -4.14 -4.13 16.47
C PRO A 14 -4.57 -3.16 17.59
N VAL A 15 -3.88 -2.03 17.73
CA VAL A 15 -4.18 -1.00 18.75
C VAL A 15 -5.48 -0.28 18.40
N ILE A 16 -5.64 0.12 17.14
CA ILE A 16 -6.85 0.76 16.62
C ILE A 16 -8.06 -0.17 16.81
N ALA A 17 -7.91 -1.45 16.48
CA ALA A 17 -8.97 -2.43 16.62
C ALA A 17 -9.34 -2.70 18.08
N ARG A 18 -8.35 -2.83 18.98
CA ARG A 18 -8.62 -3.02 20.42
C ARG A 18 -9.32 -1.82 21.04
N ALA A 19 -9.08 -0.60 20.53
CA ALA A 19 -9.79 0.60 20.98
C ALA A 19 -11.22 0.68 20.44
N ALA A 20 -11.51 0.09 19.28
CA ALA A 20 -12.80 0.17 18.61
C ALA A 20 -13.73 -1.02 18.88
N LEU A 21 -13.19 -2.18 19.26
CA LEU A 21 -13.93 -3.42 19.46
C LEU A 21 -14.20 -3.71 20.94
N PRO A 22 -15.22 -4.53 21.27
CA PRO A 22 -15.50 -4.93 22.65
C PRO A 22 -14.28 -5.56 23.35
N PRO A 23 -14.08 -5.33 24.66
CA PRO A 23 -13.03 -5.97 25.43
C PRO A 23 -13.09 -7.50 25.31
N GLY A 24 -11.93 -8.15 25.11
CA GLY A 24 -11.85 -9.60 24.94
C GLY A 24 -12.23 -10.12 23.55
N SER A 25 -12.51 -9.24 22.58
CA SER A 25 -12.75 -9.64 21.19
C SER A 25 -11.54 -10.42 20.61
N PRO A 26 -11.76 -11.56 19.93
CA PRO A 26 -10.67 -12.30 19.29
C PRO A 26 -10.23 -11.67 17.95
N TRP A 27 -11.03 -10.76 17.39
CA TRP A 27 -10.81 -10.18 16.07
C TRP A 27 -9.46 -9.47 15.87
N PRO A 28 -8.94 -8.65 16.81
CA PRO A 28 -7.62 -8.03 16.69
C PRO A 28 -6.49 -9.00 16.35
N ASP A 29 -6.59 -10.25 16.81
CA ASP A 29 -5.56 -11.28 16.61
C ASP A 29 -5.72 -12.01 15.26
N LEU A 30 -6.90 -11.92 14.63
CA LEU A 30 -7.20 -12.54 13.33
C LEU A 30 -6.85 -11.65 12.13
N PHE A 31 -6.71 -10.34 12.32
CA PHE A 31 -6.42 -9.40 11.22
C PHE A 31 -5.09 -9.67 10.52
N TRP A 32 -4.03 -10.02 11.28
CA TRP A 32 -2.74 -10.37 10.69
C TRP A 32 -2.80 -11.67 9.88
N PRO A 33 -3.35 -12.78 10.41
CA PRO A 33 -3.59 -13.99 9.61
C PRO A 33 -4.35 -13.71 8.31
N MET A 34 -5.40 -12.88 8.34
CA MET A 34 -6.15 -12.49 7.15
C MET A 34 -5.31 -11.67 6.15
N PHE A 35 -4.55 -10.69 6.64
CA PHE A 35 -3.60 -9.94 5.82
C PHE A 35 -2.57 -10.88 5.17
N GLY A 36 -2.01 -11.81 5.92
CA GLY A 36 -1.01 -12.77 5.44
C GLY A 36 -1.57 -13.71 4.37
N ALA A 37 -2.78 -14.23 4.58
CA ALA A 37 -3.47 -15.04 3.58
C ALA A 37 -3.73 -14.24 2.28
N ALA A 38 -4.23 -13.01 2.42
CA ALA A 38 -4.46 -12.12 1.28
C ALA A 38 -3.15 -11.81 0.53
N LEU A 39 -2.06 -11.57 1.26
CA LEU A 39 -0.71 -11.36 0.71
C LEU A 39 -0.23 -12.55 -0.11
N ILE A 40 -0.43 -13.79 0.37
CA ILE A 40 -0.03 -15.00 -0.36
C ILE A 40 -0.81 -15.08 -1.69
N VAL A 41 -2.12 -14.89 -1.64
CA VAL A 41 -2.98 -14.86 -2.84
C VAL A 41 -2.50 -13.78 -3.81
N GLY A 42 -2.23 -12.59 -3.30
CA GLY A 42 -1.69 -11.46 -4.03
C GLY A 42 -0.37 -11.72 -4.72
N ALA A 43 0.59 -12.33 -4.02
CA ALA A 43 1.90 -12.68 -4.54
C ALA A 43 1.79 -13.66 -5.71
N ILE A 44 0.97 -14.71 -5.53
CA ILE A 44 0.74 -15.73 -6.55
C ILE A 44 0.04 -15.13 -7.78
N ALA A 45 -0.99 -14.31 -7.57
CA ALA A 45 -1.68 -13.62 -8.64
C ALA A 45 -0.73 -12.70 -9.43
N ALA A 46 0.06 -11.88 -8.73
CA ALA A 46 1.01 -10.97 -9.35
C ALA A 46 2.10 -11.68 -10.15
N ALA A 47 2.58 -12.83 -9.65
CA ALA A 47 3.56 -13.65 -10.36
C ALA A 47 3.01 -14.18 -11.70
N ARG A 48 1.71 -14.51 -11.75
CA ARG A 48 1.01 -15.05 -12.93
C ARG A 48 0.48 -13.99 -13.90
N LEU A 49 0.50 -12.71 -13.53
CA LEU A 49 0.03 -11.66 -14.42
C LEU A 49 0.90 -11.55 -15.69
N PRO A 50 0.29 -11.35 -16.87
CA PRO A 50 1.03 -11.28 -18.13
C PRO A 50 2.04 -10.12 -18.15
N GLY A 51 3.24 -10.38 -18.68
CA GLY A 51 4.32 -9.39 -18.74
C GLY A 51 4.06 -8.20 -19.67
N HIS A 52 3.06 -8.29 -20.56
CA HIS A 52 2.67 -7.18 -21.45
C HIS A 52 1.78 -6.13 -20.75
N TRP A 53 1.35 -6.38 -19.51
CA TRP A 53 0.59 -5.41 -18.74
C TRP A 53 1.50 -4.28 -18.27
N ASP A 54 0.97 -3.07 -18.23
CA ASP A 54 1.73 -1.91 -17.76
C ASP A 54 1.92 -1.98 -16.24
N ASN A 55 3.16 -2.25 -15.80
CA ASN A 55 3.53 -2.31 -14.38
C ASN A 55 3.14 -1.02 -13.64
N ARG A 56 3.15 0.14 -14.29
CA ARG A 56 2.80 1.42 -13.65
C ARG A 56 1.31 1.48 -13.34
N LEU A 57 0.45 1.00 -14.23
CA LEU A 57 -0.99 0.90 -13.94
C LEU A 57 -1.27 -0.13 -12.85
N LEU A 58 -0.53 -1.24 -12.83
CA LEU A 58 -0.64 -2.23 -11.75
C LEU A 58 -0.18 -1.67 -10.40
N LEU A 59 0.90 -0.87 -10.38
CA LEU A 59 1.33 -0.12 -9.21
C LEU A 59 0.25 0.88 -8.75
N ALA A 60 -0.36 1.59 -9.69
CA ALA A 60 -1.44 2.54 -9.40
C ALA A 60 -2.65 1.82 -8.78
N ALA A 61 -3.09 0.71 -9.37
CA ALA A 61 -4.19 -0.10 -8.86
C ALA A 61 -3.88 -0.65 -7.47
N GLY A 62 -2.67 -1.17 -7.24
CA GLY A 62 -2.24 -1.65 -5.94
C GLY A 62 -2.27 -0.55 -4.87
N CYS A 63 -1.73 0.63 -5.17
CA CYS A 63 -1.75 1.77 -4.24
C CYS A 63 -3.18 2.23 -3.93
N ALA A 64 -4.05 2.31 -4.94
CA ALA A 64 -5.46 2.65 -4.77
C ALA A 64 -6.18 1.61 -3.90
N MET A 65 -5.89 0.33 -4.10
CA MET A 65 -6.51 -0.75 -3.31
C MET A 65 -6.08 -0.70 -1.84
N GLN A 66 -4.80 -0.42 -1.55
CA GLN A 66 -4.36 -0.17 -0.17
C GLN A 66 -5.06 1.05 0.42
N ALA A 67 -5.18 2.16 -0.32
CA ALA A 67 -5.87 3.35 0.15
C ALA A 67 -7.34 3.05 0.49
N LEU A 68 -8.04 2.28 -0.34
CA LEU A 68 -9.41 1.84 -0.08
C LEU A 68 -9.51 1.01 1.21
N GLY A 69 -8.56 0.12 1.49
CA GLY A 69 -8.54 -0.64 2.74
C GLY A 69 -8.31 0.24 3.98
N ILE A 70 -7.49 1.28 3.86
CA ILE A 70 -7.32 2.27 4.94
C ILE A 70 -8.64 3.02 5.16
N VAL A 71 -9.24 3.54 4.08
CA VAL A 71 -10.52 4.27 4.16
C VAL A 71 -11.63 3.40 4.73
N ALA A 72 -11.73 2.13 4.33
CA ALA A 72 -12.69 1.19 4.91
C ALA A 72 -12.53 1.04 6.43
N SER A 73 -11.29 1.01 6.92
CA SER A 73 -10.98 0.92 8.35
C SER A 73 -11.33 2.21 9.12
N ILE A 74 -11.30 3.37 8.45
CA ILE A 74 -11.71 4.66 9.03
C ILE A 74 -13.23 4.76 9.08
N LEU A 75 -13.92 4.43 7.98
CA LEU A 75 -15.36 4.60 7.84
C LEU A 75 -16.17 3.57 8.62
N TRP A 76 -15.64 2.35 8.75
CA TRP A 76 -16.26 1.26 9.51
C TRP A 76 -15.30 0.76 10.60
N PRO A 77 -15.24 1.43 11.77
CA PRO A 77 -14.37 1.03 12.88
C PRO A 77 -14.96 -0.18 13.63
N ASN A 78 -15.13 -1.30 12.93
CA ASN A 78 -15.68 -2.55 13.43
C ASN A 78 -14.96 -3.74 12.79
N ALA A 79 -15.31 -4.96 13.21
CA ALA A 79 -14.65 -6.17 12.73
C ALA A 79 -14.69 -6.32 11.20
N VAL A 80 -15.80 -5.93 10.56
CA VAL A 80 -15.97 -6.03 9.10
C VAL A 80 -15.04 -5.04 8.39
N GLY A 81 -15.02 -3.78 8.82
CA GLY A 81 -14.16 -2.76 8.21
C GLY A 81 -12.67 -3.07 8.37
N PHE A 82 -12.24 -3.54 9.54
CA PHE A 82 -10.85 -3.96 9.76
C PHE A 82 -10.49 -5.25 9.00
N SER A 83 -11.42 -6.19 8.84
CA SER A 83 -11.21 -7.39 8.01
C SER A 83 -11.04 -7.01 6.54
N ALA A 84 -11.94 -6.19 6.00
CA ALA A 84 -11.86 -5.67 4.65
C ALA A 84 -10.56 -4.87 4.43
N GLY A 85 -10.20 -4.02 5.40
CA GLY A 85 -8.93 -3.29 5.41
C GLY A 85 -7.73 -4.23 5.35
N SER A 86 -7.69 -5.26 6.20
CA SER A 86 -6.61 -6.25 6.24
C SER A 86 -6.41 -6.95 4.90
N VAL A 87 -7.50 -7.38 4.25
CA VAL A 87 -7.46 -8.05 2.95
C VAL A 87 -7.02 -7.09 1.84
N LEU A 88 -7.62 -5.90 1.77
CA LEU A 88 -7.32 -4.89 0.75
C LEU A 88 -5.90 -4.33 0.86
N LEU A 89 -5.34 -4.27 2.08
CA LEU A 89 -3.93 -3.89 2.28
C LEU A 89 -2.97 -5.02 1.96
N GLY A 90 -3.33 -6.27 2.29
CA GLY A 90 -2.49 -7.45 2.14
C GLY A 90 -2.35 -7.92 0.70
N LEU A 91 -3.45 -7.98 -0.05
CA LEU A 91 -3.45 -8.52 -1.43
C LEU A 91 -2.51 -7.81 -2.42
N PRO A 92 -2.35 -6.48 -2.42
CA PRO A 92 -1.41 -5.81 -3.31
C PRO A 92 -0.01 -5.67 -2.68
N PHE A 93 0.19 -6.10 -1.43
CA PHE A 93 1.37 -5.78 -0.64
C PHE A 93 2.68 -6.18 -1.31
N THR A 94 2.81 -7.48 -1.61
CA THR A 94 3.97 -8.02 -2.33
C THR A 94 3.90 -7.72 -3.83
N ALA A 95 2.70 -7.64 -4.39
CA ALA A 95 2.47 -7.32 -5.79
C ALA A 95 3.08 -5.97 -6.19
N ILE A 96 2.86 -4.92 -5.38
CA ILE A 96 3.44 -3.59 -5.60
C ILE A 96 4.96 -3.67 -5.68
N THR A 97 5.61 -4.38 -4.75
CA THR A 97 7.07 -4.55 -4.77
C THR A 97 7.51 -5.29 -6.04
N LEU A 98 6.83 -6.37 -6.42
CA LEU A 98 7.15 -7.12 -7.64
C LEU A 98 7.04 -6.24 -8.89
N PHE A 99 5.96 -5.46 -9.04
CA PHE A 99 5.77 -4.57 -10.20
C PHE A 99 6.80 -3.44 -10.21
N ALA A 100 7.18 -2.89 -9.06
CA ALA A 100 8.23 -1.89 -8.96
C ALA A 100 9.58 -2.44 -9.43
N MET A 101 9.93 -3.66 -9.02
CA MET A 101 11.17 -4.32 -9.45
C MET A 101 11.15 -4.69 -10.94
N ARG A 102 10.00 -5.14 -11.47
CA ARG A 102 9.81 -5.37 -12.91
C ARG A 102 9.99 -4.08 -13.71
N GLU A 103 9.44 -2.96 -13.24
CA GLU A 103 9.60 -1.66 -13.90
C GLU A 103 11.05 -1.15 -13.83
N ALA A 104 11.74 -1.32 -12.70
CA ALA A 104 13.16 -0.98 -12.59
C ALA A 104 14.02 -1.76 -13.59
N ARG A 105 13.75 -3.06 -13.75
CA ARG A 105 14.41 -3.93 -14.74
C ARG A 105 14.07 -3.53 -16.17
N ARG A 106 12.83 -3.13 -16.45
CA ARG A 106 12.41 -2.62 -17.76
C ARG A 106 13.14 -1.33 -18.14
N LEU A 107 13.42 -0.45 -17.18
CA LEU A 107 14.07 0.84 -17.43
C LEU A 107 15.59 0.76 -17.58
N HIS A 108 16.26 -0.10 -16.81
CA HIS A 108 17.73 -0.14 -16.74
C HIS A 108 18.38 -1.48 -17.13
N GLY A 109 17.58 -2.47 -17.56
CA GLY A 109 18.08 -3.79 -17.97
C GLY A 109 18.93 -4.45 -16.88
N GLU A 110 20.13 -4.92 -17.25
CA GLU A 110 21.07 -5.58 -16.34
C GLU A 110 21.66 -4.64 -15.26
N ARG A 111 21.58 -3.31 -15.46
CA ARG A 111 22.07 -2.31 -14.49
C ARG A 111 21.00 -1.89 -13.47
N ALA A 112 19.87 -2.59 -13.42
CA ALA A 112 18.73 -2.25 -12.56
C ALA A 112 19.01 -2.37 -11.05
N ALA A 113 20.09 -3.05 -10.64
CA ALA A 113 20.43 -3.26 -9.23
C ALA A 113 20.47 -1.95 -8.42
N GLY A 114 21.05 -0.88 -8.97
CA GLY A 114 21.09 0.43 -8.32
C GLY A 114 19.68 1.02 -8.10
N LEU A 115 18.84 1.01 -9.14
CA LEU A 115 17.47 1.53 -9.05
C LEU A 115 16.60 0.71 -8.09
N MET A 116 16.76 -0.62 -8.09
CA MET A 116 16.09 -1.52 -7.14
C MET A 116 16.54 -1.23 -5.70
N GLY A 117 17.83 -0.95 -5.49
CA GLY A 117 18.40 -0.51 -4.21
C GLY A 117 17.78 0.80 -3.72
N TYR A 118 17.71 1.83 -4.59
CA TYR A 118 17.05 3.10 -4.25
C TYR A 118 15.55 2.92 -3.94
N ALA A 119 14.84 2.10 -4.72
CA ALA A 119 13.44 1.80 -4.45
C ALA A 119 13.26 1.19 -3.05
N THR A 120 14.12 0.22 -2.70
CA THR A 120 14.12 -0.44 -1.38
C THR A 120 14.47 0.54 -0.26
N ALA A 121 15.50 1.36 -0.43
CA ALA A 121 15.88 2.38 0.54
C ALA A 121 14.74 3.40 0.78
N SER A 122 14.10 3.87 -0.30
CA SER A 122 12.95 4.78 -0.23
C SER A 122 11.75 4.16 0.49
N TYR A 123 11.56 2.85 0.34
CA TYR A 123 10.54 2.10 1.05
C TYR A 123 10.84 2.07 2.55
N GLY A 124 12.09 1.76 2.92
CA GLY A 124 12.55 1.77 4.32
C GLY A 124 12.41 3.14 4.99
N ILE A 125 12.73 4.23 4.28
CA ILE A 125 12.49 5.59 4.79
C ILE A 125 11.00 5.79 5.09
N GLY A 126 10.11 5.33 4.22
CA GLY A 126 8.67 5.37 4.46
C GLY A 126 8.25 4.59 5.71
N GLN A 127 8.86 3.43 5.97
CA GLN A 127 8.61 2.64 7.18
C GLN A 127 8.95 3.40 8.46
N ILE A 128 10.06 4.15 8.45
CA ILE A 128 10.52 4.95 9.59
C ILE A 128 9.61 6.17 9.79
N LEU A 129 9.29 6.88 8.70
CA LEU A 129 8.47 8.09 8.77
C LEU A 129 7.03 7.82 9.21
N GLY A 130 6.46 6.65 8.91
CA GLY A 130 5.08 6.32 9.26
C GLY A 130 4.77 6.48 10.75
N PRO A 131 5.42 5.72 11.66
CA PRO A 131 5.25 5.86 13.10
C PRO A 131 5.62 7.25 13.63
N LEU A 132 6.66 7.89 13.06
CA LEU A 132 7.08 9.25 13.45
C LEU A 132 6.03 10.31 13.15
N VAL A 133 5.21 10.12 12.11
CA VAL A 133 4.06 10.99 11.81
C VAL A 133 2.83 10.57 12.63
N ALA A 134 2.57 9.27 12.76
CA ALA A 134 1.36 8.76 13.41
C ALA A 134 1.31 9.00 14.92
N ALA A 135 2.44 8.79 15.62
CA ALA A 135 2.52 8.92 17.07
C ALA A 135 2.16 10.33 17.59
N PRO A 136 2.79 11.43 17.12
CA PRO A 136 2.47 12.77 17.60
C PRO A 136 1.05 13.22 17.22
N LEU A 137 0.55 12.81 16.04
CA LEU A 137 -0.84 13.09 15.66
C LEU A 137 -1.83 12.40 16.60
N THR A 138 -1.58 11.14 16.93
CA THR A 138 -2.43 10.39 17.85
C THR A 138 -2.39 11.00 19.25
N ALA A 139 -1.22 11.41 19.74
CA ALA A 139 -1.08 12.09 21.02
C ALA A 139 -1.84 13.43 21.07
N ARG A 140 -1.86 14.18 19.96
CA ARG A 140 -2.54 15.48 19.88
C ARG A 140 -4.05 15.37 19.72
N PHE A 141 -4.53 14.45 18.89
CA PHE A 141 -5.95 14.36 18.49
C PHE A 141 -6.71 13.23 19.19
N GLY A 142 -6.03 12.37 19.97
CA GLY A 142 -6.63 11.22 20.65
C GLY A 142 -7.11 10.11 19.71
N SER A 143 -6.72 10.15 18.43
CA SER A 143 -7.17 9.21 17.40
C SER A 143 -6.13 9.05 16.30
N PHE A 144 -6.05 7.85 15.72
CA PHE A 144 -5.22 7.56 14.55
C PHE A 144 -5.83 8.07 13.24
N SER A 145 -7.10 8.50 13.24
CA SER A 145 -7.83 8.90 12.01
C SER A 145 -7.08 9.95 11.16
N PRO A 146 -6.51 11.04 11.72
CA PRO A 146 -5.73 11.99 10.93
C PRO A 146 -4.51 11.36 10.24
N ALA A 147 -3.79 10.49 10.95
CA ALA A 147 -2.62 9.80 10.40
C ALA A 147 -3.01 8.81 9.29
N LEU A 148 -4.14 8.11 9.45
CA LEU A 148 -4.67 7.19 8.44
C LEU A 148 -5.14 7.93 7.18
N TRP A 149 -5.75 9.11 7.32
CA TRP A 149 -6.10 9.94 6.16
C TRP A 149 -4.86 10.44 5.40
N ILE A 150 -3.80 10.83 6.10
CA ILE A 150 -2.51 11.20 5.48
C ILE A 150 -1.92 10.01 4.73
N ALA A 151 -1.95 8.82 5.33
CA ALA A 151 -1.51 7.58 4.69
C ALA A 151 -2.31 7.26 3.41
N ALA A 152 -3.64 7.36 3.47
CA ALA A 152 -4.51 7.14 2.32
C ALA A 152 -4.25 8.16 1.22
N ALA A 153 -4.12 9.46 1.56
CA ALA A 153 -3.79 10.51 0.61
C ALA A 153 -2.43 10.30 -0.07
N ALA A 154 -1.41 9.88 0.69
CA ALA A 154 -0.08 9.57 0.13
C ALA A 154 -0.12 8.38 -0.86
N LEU A 155 -0.94 7.36 -0.59
CA LEU A 155 -1.15 6.23 -1.52
C LEU A 155 -1.89 6.66 -2.77
N LEU A 156 -2.94 7.48 -2.64
CA LEU A 156 -3.68 8.02 -3.78
C LEU A 156 -2.82 8.94 -4.64
N ALA A 157 -1.98 9.78 -4.04
CA ALA A 157 -1.01 10.59 -4.76
C ALA A 157 0.01 9.72 -5.53
N GLY A 158 0.49 8.64 -4.90
CA GLY A 158 1.32 7.64 -5.57
C GLY A 158 0.60 6.98 -6.75
N ALA A 159 -0.66 6.58 -6.58
CA ALA A 159 -1.48 5.98 -7.62
C ALA A 159 -1.68 6.92 -8.81
N ALA A 160 -2.03 8.18 -8.54
CA ALA A 160 -2.18 9.22 -9.54
C ALA A 160 -0.87 9.48 -10.29
N GLY A 161 0.27 9.53 -9.58
CA GLY A 161 1.59 9.69 -10.18
C GLY A 161 1.92 8.56 -11.16
N PHE A 162 1.70 7.30 -10.75
CA PHE A 162 1.92 6.17 -11.65
C PHE A 162 0.99 6.19 -12.86
N ALA A 163 -0.31 6.46 -12.68
CA ALA A 163 -1.27 6.57 -13.78
C ALA A 163 -0.92 7.71 -14.76
N ALA A 164 -0.52 8.88 -14.26
CA ALA A 164 -0.10 10.01 -15.08
C ALA A 164 1.13 9.69 -15.93
N THR A 165 2.11 8.96 -15.37
CA THR A 165 3.30 8.57 -16.13
C THR A 165 2.99 7.59 -17.26
N THR A 166 1.98 6.72 -17.10
CA THR A 166 1.47 5.89 -18.20
C THR A 166 0.77 6.72 -19.27
N ALA A 167 -0.11 7.64 -18.87
CA ALA A 167 -0.83 8.49 -19.80
C ALA A 167 0.13 9.33 -20.67
N ALA A 168 1.15 9.93 -20.05
CA ALA A 168 2.18 10.68 -20.75
C ALA A 168 3.02 9.81 -21.72
N ALA A 169 3.33 8.57 -21.34
CA ALA A 169 4.04 7.65 -22.23
C ALA A 169 3.23 7.29 -23.48
N ARG A 170 1.91 7.04 -23.31
CA ARG A 170 0.99 6.73 -24.42
C ARG A 170 0.75 7.93 -25.35
N ALA A 171 0.73 9.15 -24.81
CA ALA A 171 0.60 10.37 -25.60
C ALA A 171 1.82 10.58 -26.51
N ARG A 172 3.04 10.35 -26.01
CA ARG A 172 4.27 10.45 -26.79
C ARG A 172 4.33 9.44 -27.94
N SER A 173 3.91 8.19 -27.73
CA SER A 173 3.93 7.18 -28.79
C SER A 173 2.93 7.45 -29.92
N ARG A 174 1.86 8.21 -29.66
CA ARG A 174 0.86 8.59 -30.68
C ARG A 174 1.25 9.82 -31.51
N GLY A 175 2.16 10.67 -31.01
CA GLY A 175 2.65 11.84 -31.74
C GLY A 175 3.88 11.57 -32.60
N SER A 176 4.46 10.37 -32.51
CA SER A 176 5.63 9.92 -33.27
C SER A 176 5.28 8.98 -34.45
N ALA A 177 3.99 8.73 -34.66
CA ALA A 177 3.43 7.90 -35.73
C ALA A 177 2.61 8.80 -36.67
#